data_AF-A0AB32ZXX9-F1
#
_entry.id   AF-A0AB32ZXX9-F1
#
_cell.length_a   1.000
_cell.length_b   1.000
_cell.length_c   1.000
_cell.angle_alpha   90.00
_cell.angle_beta   90.00
_cell.angle_gamma   90.00
#
_symmetry.space_group_name_H-M   'P 1'
#
loop_
_entity.id
_entity.type
_entity.pdbx_description
1 polymer ?
#
loop_
_entity_poly.entity_id
_entity_poly.type
_entity_poly.pdbx_seq_one_letter_code
_entity_poly.pdbx_strand_id
1 'polypeptide(L)'
;MSAVREFPSVSVNNNNNVIQINTNDSNFSVVPGSVIFIAGDRPRLVTSGDTTNRTLTLAIAYSGNDIVEKSATLIPLGQNSALLDAITSLTQAQNGLAEAYGDGPGTVGEISWTAILNPPPTATQWPTWVQVRGDINEVLPEAATRFPTFPEIGGKVSVEQLPDDIDTDNKRTQALSPRIKREQSLSQRLTDYPTLKKTEVRPTSSPNNKRLIEFDDVRTEVHIAMTDSWFTIPTTIASRSFPIFYRGLILRFNNSQAYSGTIKMRVFPMGTGGDGLPNNPTLANHEWHEYETTVTNLYKIGEFGSKYFEGIIEYIELDSGWHQFDVNQSDVGSLNAKFDVAFGTFRSPFRTFYQKADGYWYSEDMFPNVLDELGPSWAQDASNPRKFTVTDATSGSDALRFFSDSFDDFQFEVVLVAEYLSNTLALTVSNRDPNRMYYAGSGRFITDERIYFKRAGSKVTGAITVESIKMRIPHYG
;
A
#
# COMPACT_ATOMS: atom_id res chain seq x y z
N MET A 1 -20.77 -59.48 32.92
CA MET A 1 -19.81 -58.42 33.30
C MET A 1 -18.42 -59.02 33.33
N SER A 2 -17.67 -58.82 32.25
CA SER A 2 -16.34 -59.38 32.04
C SER A 2 -15.34 -58.21 32.10
N ALA A 3 -15.04 -57.75 33.31
CA ALA A 3 -14.09 -56.67 33.50
C ALA A 3 -12.69 -57.27 33.70
N VAL A 4 -11.70 -56.72 33.00
CA VAL A 4 -10.28 -56.93 33.30
C VAL A 4 -10.06 -56.60 34.77
N ARG A 5 -9.37 -57.49 35.48
CA ARG A 5 -9.10 -57.32 36.92
C ARG A 5 -7.62 -57.16 37.16
N GLU A 6 -7.28 -56.21 38.01
CA GLU A 6 -5.91 -55.94 38.38
C GLU A 6 -5.69 -56.31 39.85
N PHE A 7 -4.57 -56.99 40.09
CA PHE A 7 -4.09 -57.38 41.39
C PHE A 7 -2.77 -56.64 41.61
N PRO A 8 -2.69 -55.74 42.60
CA PRO A 8 -1.47 -54.97 42.84
C PRO A 8 -0.30 -55.83 43.31
N SER A 9 -0.56 -56.97 43.97
CA SER A 9 0.49 -57.88 44.46
C SER A 9 0.04 -59.34 44.47
N VAL A 10 0.79 -60.16 43.75
CA VAL A 10 0.67 -61.63 43.72
C VAL A 10 2.02 -62.30 43.93
N SER A 11 2.00 -63.52 44.46
CA SER A 11 3.17 -64.38 44.62
C SER A 11 2.91 -65.81 44.12
N VAL A 12 3.91 -66.44 43.50
CA VAL A 12 3.87 -67.85 43.09
C VAL A 12 5.27 -68.45 43.10
N ASN A 13 5.38 -69.66 43.65
CA ASN A 13 6.64 -70.39 43.72
C ASN A 13 6.81 -71.32 42.52
N ASN A 14 8.06 -71.62 42.18
CA ASN A 14 8.40 -72.59 41.15
C ASN A 14 7.78 -73.96 41.44
N ASN A 15 7.30 -74.63 40.40
CA ASN A 15 6.56 -75.89 40.41
C ASN A 15 5.23 -75.86 41.19
N ASN A 16 4.66 -74.68 41.48
CA ASN A 16 3.35 -74.55 42.09
C ASN A 16 2.30 -74.09 41.05
N ASN A 17 1.11 -74.66 41.07
CA ASN A 17 0.00 -74.25 40.21
C ASN A 17 -0.95 -73.23 40.87
N VAL A 18 -0.62 -72.75 42.07
CA VAL A 18 -1.44 -71.78 42.80
C VAL A 18 -0.72 -70.43 42.92
N ILE A 19 -1.38 -69.38 42.44
CA ILE A 19 -0.97 -67.99 42.66
C ILE A 19 -1.70 -67.47 43.90
N GLN A 20 -0.95 -66.90 44.84
CA GLN A 20 -1.49 -66.21 46.02
C GLN A 20 -1.69 -64.73 45.72
N ILE A 21 -2.87 -64.19 46.02
CA ILE A 21 -3.12 -62.74 46.00
C ILE A 21 -2.83 -62.20 47.40
N ASN A 22 -1.87 -61.28 47.51
CA ASN A 22 -1.36 -60.79 48.80
C ASN A 22 -2.15 -59.60 49.35
N THR A 23 -2.90 -58.90 48.49
CA THR A 23 -3.73 -57.76 48.84
C THR A 23 -5.12 -58.17 49.28
N ASN A 24 -5.85 -57.25 49.93
CA ASN A 24 -7.24 -57.46 50.35
C ASN A 24 -8.28 -57.57 49.20
N ASP A 25 -7.83 -57.72 47.96
CA ASP A 25 -8.68 -57.80 46.77
C ASP A 25 -9.44 -59.12 46.66
N SER A 26 -10.67 -59.02 46.15
CA SER A 26 -11.58 -60.14 45.93
C SER A 26 -11.46 -60.65 44.49
N ASN A 27 -11.28 -61.96 44.31
CA ASN A 27 -11.23 -62.61 43.00
C ASN A 27 -12.58 -63.24 42.59
N PHE A 28 -13.71 -62.70 43.07
CA PHE A 28 -15.05 -63.26 42.85
C PHE A 28 -15.35 -63.57 41.37
N SER A 29 -15.81 -64.79 41.09
CA SER A 29 -16.25 -65.22 39.75
C SER A 29 -15.16 -65.16 38.66
N VAL A 30 -14.04 -65.87 38.84
CA VAL A 30 -13.06 -66.13 37.76
C VAL A 30 -13.68 -67.07 36.72
N VAL A 31 -13.64 -66.69 35.44
CA VAL A 31 -14.13 -67.54 34.35
C VAL A 31 -13.03 -68.53 33.95
N PRO A 32 -13.28 -69.84 33.93
CA PRO A 32 -12.31 -70.82 33.44
C PRO A 32 -11.84 -70.48 32.02
N GLY A 33 -10.53 -70.49 31.79
CA GLY A 33 -9.92 -70.07 30.52
C GLY A 33 -9.52 -68.59 30.48
N SER A 34 -9.66 -67.86 31.59
CA SER A 34 -9.06 -66.53 31.74
C SER A 34 -7.54 -66.60 31.68
N VAL A 35 -6.88 -65.54 31.22
CA VAL A 35 -5.41 -65.47 31.19
C VAL A 35 -4.93 -64.40 32.16
N ILE A 36 -3.96 -64.77 33.00
CA ILE A 36 -3.28 -63.85 33.91
C ILE A 36 -1.93 -63.43 33.34
N PHE A 37 -1.67 -62.13 33.41
CA PHE A 37 -0.42 -61.47 33.03
C PHE A 37 0.24 -60.93 34.28
N ILE A 38 1.30 -61.59 34.76
CA ILE A 38 2.10 -61.08 35.89
C ILE A 38 3.21 -60.20 35.32
N ALA A 39 3.42 -59.02 35.91
CA ALA A 39 4.43 -58.09 35.46
C ALA A 39 5.83 -58.73 35.42
N GLY A 40 6.43 -58.75 34.23
CA GLY A 40 7.75 -59.32 33.98
C GLY A 40 7.77 -60.83 33.67
N ASP A 41 6.60 -61.47 33.54
CA ASP A 41 6.50 -62.90 33.23
C ASP A 41 5.54 -63.18 32.06
N ARG A 42 5.57 -64.41 31.54
CA ARG A 42 4.74 -64.85 30.43
C ARG A 42 3.29 -65.09 30.88
N PRO A 43 2.29 -64.83 30.02
CA PRO A 43 0.89 -65.03 30.36
C PRO A 43 0.56 -66.51 30.65
N ARG A 44 -0.32 -66.76 31.62
CA ARG A 44 -0.70 -68.13 32.02
C ARG A 44 -2.22 -68.30 32.05
N LEU A 45 -2.68 -69.50 31.71
CA LEU A 45 -4.10 -69.85 31.74
C LEU A 45 -4.54 -70.16 33.18
N VAL A 46 -5.65 -69.55 33.59
CA VAL A 46 -6.28 -69.75 34.90
C VAL A 46 -7.54 -70.61 34.72
N THR A 47 -7.65 -71.68 35.49
CA THR A 47 -8.77 -72.63 35.43
C THR A 47 -9.85 -72.33 36.45
N SER A 48 -9.46 -71.81 37.61
CA SER A 48 -10.39 -71.43 38.69
C SER A 48 -9.77 -70.39 39.63
N GLY A 49 -10.60 -69.78 40.47
CA GLY A 49 -10.17 -68.92 41.57
C GLY A 49 -11.01 -69.17 42.82
N ASP A 50 -10.38 -69.09 43.99
CA ASP A 50 -11.02 -69.21 45.30
C ASP A 50 -11.00 -67.85 46.00
N THR A 51 -12.17 -67.30 46.28
CA THR A 51 -12.33 -65.98 46.90
C THR A 51 -12.12 -65.97 48.40
N THR A 52 -12.34 -67.10 49.05
CA THR A 52 -12.12 -67.22 50.50
C THR A 52 -10.63 -67.35 50.79
N ASN A 53 -9.93 -68.20 50.05
CA ASN A 53 -8.49 -68.42 50.19
C ASN A 53 -7.63 -67.43 49.38
N ARG A 54 -8.26 -66.66 48.49
CA ARG A 54 -7.65 -65.60 47.67
C ARG A 54 -6.57 -66.12 46.72
N THR A 55 -6.87 -67.23 46.08
CA THR A 55 -5.93 -67.93 45.20
C THR A 55 -6.49 -68.05 43.79
N LEU A 56 -5.58 -68.12 42.81
CA LEU A 56 -5.90 -68.47 41.42
C LEU A 56 -5.17 -69.76 41.07
N THR A 57 -5.86 -70.68 40.42
CA THR A 57 -5.28 -71.96 39.98
C THR A 57 -4.93 -71.89 38.50
N LEU A 58 -3.67 -72.15 38.19
CA LEU A 58 -3.13 -72.25 36.85
C LEU A 58 -3.42 -73.62 36.23
N ALA A 59 -3.62 -73.65 34.91
CA ALA A 59 -3.80 -74.91 34.18
C ALA A 59 -2.57 -75.82 34.23
N ILE A 60 -1.37 -75.22 34.32
CA ILE A 60 -0.07 -75.91 34.40
C ILE A 60 0.72 -75.26 35.55
N ALA A 61 1.49 -76.06 36.29
CA ALA A 61 2.36 -75.55 37.35
C ALA A 61 3.32 -74.48 36.82
N TYR A 62 3.54 -73.45 37.63
CA TYR A 62 4.43 -72.35 37.30
C TYR A 62 5.86 -72.86 37.16
N SER A 63 6.51 -72.50 36.06
CA SER A 63 7.89 -72.88 35.76
C SER A 63 8.73 -71.61 35.57
N GLY A 64 9.56 -71.27 36.55
CA GLY A 64 10.34 -70.03 36.57
C GLY A 64 10.99 -69.76 37.93
N ASN A 65 11.60 -68.58 38.08
CA ASN A 65 12.05 -68.11 39.41
C ASN A 65 10.84 -67.67 40.23
N ASP A 66 10.88 -67.87 41.55
CA ASP A 66 9.80 -67.47 42.45
C ASP A 66 9.41 -66.00 42.23
N ILE A 67 8.11 -65.77 42.07
CA ILE A 67 7.53 -64.44 41.95
C ILE A 67 7.07 -64.02 43.33
N VAL A 68 7.59 -62.88 43.81
CA VAL A 68 7.25 -62.28 45.09
C VAL A 68 6.72 -60.87 44.86
N GLU A 69 5.48 -60.64 45.28
CA GLU A 69 4.81 -59.33 45.33
C GLU A 69 4.86 -58.52 44.03
N LYS A 70 4.48 -59.15 42.91
CA LYS A 70 4.37 -58.46 41.61
C LYS A 70 2.92 -58.13 41.26
N SER A 71 2.70 -57.05 40.52
CA SER A 71 1.38 -56.73 39.99
C SER A 71 0.99 -57.71 38.89
N ALA A 72 -0.30 -58.06 38.82
CA ALA A 72 -0.83 -58.93 37.80
C ALA A 72 -2.20 -58.49 37.30
N THR A 73 -2.48 -58.74 36.03
CA THR A 73 -3.77 -58.42 35.40
C THR A 73 -4.41 -59.70 34.89
N LEU A 74 -5.62 -60.00 35.35
CA LEU A 74 -6.43 -61.13 34.89
C LEU A 74 -7.42 -60.65 33.84
N ILE A 75 -7.28 -61.20 32.64
CA ILE A 75 -8.15 -60.92 31.51
C ILE A 75 -9.08 -62.12 31.31
N PRO A 76 -10.38 -61.95 31.56
CA PRO A 76 -11.36 -62.98 31.21
C PRO A 76 -11.49 -63.10 29.69
N LEU A 77 -10.98 -64.20 29.12
CA LEU A 77 -11.20 -64.58 27.71
C LEU A 77 -12.53 -65.34 27.49
N GLY A 78 -13.38 -65.35 28.52
CA GLY A 78 -14.65 -66.07 28.51
C GLY A 78 -15.71 -65.39 27.67
N GLN A 79 -15.74 -65.70 26.37
CA GLN A 79 -16.94 -66.03 25.56
C GLN A 79 -16.52 -66.30 24.11
N ASN A 80 -15.86 -67.45 23.90
CA ASN A 80 -15.38 -67.93 22.61
C ASN A 80 -16.27 -69.06 22.02
N SER A 81 -17.55 -69.15 22.37
CA SER A 81 -18.45 -70.15 21.77
C SER A 81 -18.66 -69.90 20.28
N ALA A 82 -18.82 -68.64 19.86
CA ALA A 82 -18.97 -68.30 18.45
C ALA A 82 -17.70 -68.58 17.61
N LEU A 83 -16.51 -68.42 18.20
CA LEU A 83 -15.24 -68.75 17.53
C LEU A 83 -15.00 -70.26 17.49
N LEU A 84 -15.39 -70.98 18.55
CA LEU A 84 -15.32 -72.43 18.60
C LEU A 84 -16.34 -73.09 17.67
N ASP A 85 -17.54 -72.53 17.54
CA ASP A 85 -18.55 -72.98 16.57
C ASP A 85 -18.08 -72.73 15.14
N ALA A 86 -17.44 -71.59 14.87
CA ALA A 86 -16.85 -71.29 13.57
C ALA A 86 -15.66 -72.22 13.24
N ILE A 87 -14.79 -72.51 14.21
CA ILE A 87 -13.68 -73.46 14.04
C ILE A 87 -14.23 -74.89 13.87
N THR A 88 -15.25 -75.28 14.63
CA THR A 88 -15.87 -76.61 14.53
C THR A 88 -16.60 -76.76 13.18
N SER A 89 -17.27 -75.71 12.70
CA SER A 89 -17.86 -75.65 11.36
C SER A 89 -16.79 -75.73 10.26
N LEU A 90 -15.64 -75.08 10.44
CA LEU A 90 -14.51 -75.17 9.52
C LEU A 90 -13.88 -76.57 9.55
N THR A 91 -13.73 -77.18 10.72
CA THR A 91 -13.22 -78.56 10.87
C THR A 91 -14.20 -79.58 10.30
N GLN A 92 -15.52 -79.41 10.47
CA GLN A 92 -16.53 -80.28 9.85
C GLN A 92 -16.57 -80.11 8.32
N ALA A 93 -16.44 -78.89 7.81
CA ALA A 93 -16.31 -78.66 6.36
C ALA A 93 -15.02 -79.27 5.79
N GLN A 94 -13.92 -79.19 6.54
CA GLN A 94 -12.62 -79.76 6.15
C GLN A 94 -12.63 -81.30 6.25
N ASN A 95 -13.30 -81.87 7.24
CA ASN A 95 -13.48 -83.32 7.36
C ASN A 95 -14.45 -83.86 6.31
N GLY A 96 -15.52 -83.13 5.98
CA GLY A 96 -16.42 -83.47 4.86
C GLY A 96 -15.72 -83.39 3.51
N LEU A 97 -14.77 -82.46 3.34
CA LEU A 97 -13.89 -82.41 2.18
C LEU A 97 -12.91 -83.59 2.17
N ALA A 98 -12.30 -83.94 3.31
CA ALA A 98 -11.37 -85.06 3.43
C ALA A 98 -12.06 -86.43 3.22
N GLU A 99 -13.29 -86.62 3.69
CA GLU A 99 -14.11 -87.81 3.45
C GLU A 99 -14.58 -87.91 2.00
N ALA A 100 -14.81 -86.77 1.31
CA ALA A 100 -15.07 -86.74 -0.12
C ALA A 100 -13.85 -87.08 -0.99
N TYR A 101 -12.63 -87.07 -0.42
CA TYR A 101 -11.37 -87.32 -1.12
C TYR A 101 -10.59 -88.58 -0.69
N GLY A 102 -11.11 -89.41 0.22
CA GLY A 102 -10.66 -90.79 0.51
C GLY A 102 -9.14 -91.02 0.62
N ASP A 103 -8.61 -90.94 1.85
CA ASP A 103 -7.32 -91.48 2.35
C ASP A 103 -6.09 -91.55 1.41
N GLY A 104 -5.17 -90.59 1.58
CA GLY A 104 -3.72 -90.76 1.28
C GLY A 104 -3.17 -89.91 0.11
N PRO A 105 -1.88 -89.52 0.13
CA PRO A 105 -1.37 -88.36 -0.58
C PRO A 105 -1.08 -88.65 -2.06
N GLY A 106 -1.80 -87.99 -2.96
CA GLY A 106 -1.46 -87.97 -4.38
C GLY A 106 -2.63 -87.59 -5.28
N THR A 107 -2.52 -86.42 -5.93
CA THR A 107 -3.19 -86.01 -7.18
C THR A 107 -4.61 -86.56 -7.44
N VAL A 108 -5.62 -85.71 -7.30
CA VAL A 108 -6.97 -85.99 -7.82
C VAL A 108 -6.92 -85.98 -9.35
N GLY A 109 -6.74 -87.15 -9.95
CA GLY A 109 -7.23 -87.46 -11.30
C GLY A 109 -8.75 -87.52 -11.31
N GLU A 110 -9.34 -87.35 -12.50
CA GLU A 110 -10.79 -87.28 -12.74
C GLU A 110 -11.63 -88.33 -11.96
N ILE A 111 -12.75 -87.88 -11.39
CA ILE A 111 -13.76 -88.75 -10.78
C ILE A 111 -14.31 -89.68 -11.88
N SER A 112 -14.16 -90.99 -11.69
CA SER A 112 -14.63 -92.01 -12.64
C SER A 112 -16.14 -91.95 -12.85
N TRP A 113 -16.56 -92.04 -14.12
CA TRP A 113 -17.96 -91.97 -14.56
C TRP A 113 -18.87 -93.07 -13.98
N THR A 114 -18.28 -94.14 -13.44
CA THR A 114 -18.99 -95.24 -12.79
C THR A 114 -19.49 -94.92 -11.38
N ALA A 115 -19.10 -93.79 -10.78
CA ALA A 115 -19.51 -93.40 -9.42
C ALA A 115 -20.88 -92.68 -9.34
N ILE A 116 -21.59 -92.52 -10.47
CA ILE A 116 -22.89 -91.84 -10.52
C ILE A 116 -24.05 -92.84 -10.52
N LEU A 117 -24.91 -92.75 -9.51
CA LEU A 117 -26.14 -93.52 -9.41
C LEU A 117 -27.18 -93.00 -10.42
N ASN A 118 -27.57 -93.85 -11.39
CA ASN A 118 -28.63 -93.64 -12.41
C ASN A 118 -28.44 -92.48 -13.42
N PRO A 119 -27.46 -92.54 -14.34
CA PRO A 119 -27.41 -91.61 -15.48
C PRO A 119 -28.47 -91.96 -16.56
N PRO A 120 -29.02 -90.97 -17.29
CA PRO A 120 -29.93 -91.22 -18.42
C PRO A 120 -29.25 -92.03 -19.54
N PRO A 121 -29.96 -92.93 -20.26
CA PRO A 121 -29.36 -93.89 -21.20
C PRO A 121 -28.53 -93.29 -22.35
N THR A 122 -28.73 -92.01 -22.65
CA THR A 122 -28.10 -91.31 -23.79
C THR A 122 -26.96 -90.36 -23.39
N ALA A 123 -26.62 -90.26 -22.11
CA ALA A 123 -25.57 -89.36 -21.63
C ALA A 123 -24.22 -90.08 -21.53
N THR A 124 -23.37 -89.94 -22.55
CA THR A 124 -22.02 -90.53 -22.58
C THR A 124 -20.92 -89.63 -22.02
N GLN A 125 -21.20 -88.34 -21.75
CA GLN A 125 -20.27 -87.37 -21.16
C GLN A 125 -21.01 -86.21 -20.48
N TRP A 126 -20.31 -85.42 -19.66
CA TRP A 126 -20.83 -84.17 -19.14
C TRP A 126 -21.10 -83.16 -20.28
N PRO A 127 -22.17 -82.34 -20.20
CA PRO A 127 -22.39 -81.25 -21.15
C PRO A 127 -21.29 -80.19 -21.03
N THR A 128 -20.83 -79.64 -22.15
CA THR A 128 -19.84 -78.53 -22.13
C THR A 128 -20.52 -77.21 -21.75
N TRP A 129 -19.76 -76.27 -21.18
CA TRP A 129 -20.30 -74.99 -20.66
C TRP A 129 -21.08 -74.18 -21.71
N VAL A 130 -20.64 -74.20 -22.96
CA VAL A 130 -21.29 -73.53 -24.11
C VAL A 130 -22.70 -74.10 -24.37
N GLN A 131 -22.90 -75.39 -24.14
CA GLN A 131 -24.18 -76.08 -24.37
C GLN A 131 -25.21 -75.84 -23.25
N VAL A 132 -24.77 -75.34 -22.08
CA VAL A 132 -25.64 -75.11 -20.92
C VAL A 132 -26.15 -73.67 -20.84
N ARG A 133 -25.38 -72.67 -21.30
CA ARG A 133 -25.74 -71.25 -21.11
C ARG A 133 -25.52 -70.27 -22.27
N GLY A 134 -24.95 -70.67 -23.41
CA GLY A 134 -24.60 -69.73 -24.50
C GLY A 134 -23.28 -68.96 -24.25
N ASP A 135 -22.90 -68.05 -25.17
CA ASP A 135 -21.62 -67.31 -25.12
C ASP A 135 -21.57 -66.35 -23.93
N ILE A 136 -20.47 -66.41 -23.17
CA ILE A 136 -20.26 -65.64 -21.95
C ILE A 136 -20.24 -64.12 -22.19
N ASN A 137 -19.93 -63.70 -23.42
CA ASN A 137 -19.93 -62.29 -23.82
C ASN A 137 -21.34 -61.71 -24.00
N GLU A 138 -22.38 -62.54 -24.09
CA GLU A 138 -23.78 -62.08 -24.15
C GLU A 138 -24.42 -61.95 -22.76
N VAL A 139 -23.77 -62.50 -21.72
CA VAL A 139 -24.33 -62.59 -20.35
C VAL A 139 -23.73 -61.54 -19.40
N LEU A 140 -22.52 -61.03 -19.69
CA LEU A 140 -21.86 -60.03 -18.86
C LEU A 140 -22.25 -58.59 -19.26
N PRO A 141 -22.48 -57.68 -18.30
CA PRO A 141 -22.69 -56.26 -18.61
C PRO A 141 -21.44 -55.66 -19.26
N GLU A 142 -21.64 -54.71 -20.19
CA GLU A 142 -20.58 -54.16 -21.08
C GLU A 142 -19.34 -53.63 -20.32
N ALA A 143 -19.51 -53.12 -19.10
CA ALA A 143 -18.40 -52.64 -18.26
C ALA A 143 -17.48 -53.75 -17.72
N ALA A 144 -17.91 -55.02 -17.76
CA ALA A 144 -17.10 -56.17 -17.34
C ALA A 144 -16.34 -56.82 -18.52
N THR A 145 -16.64 -56.43 -19.75
CA THR A 145 -15.95 -56.92 -20.96
C THR A 145 -14.89 -55.95 -21.48
N ARG A 146 -14.79 -54.75 -20.91
CA ARG A 146 -13.74 -53.74 -21.20
C ARG A 146 -13.18 -53.11 -19.93
N PHE A 147 -12.04 -52.43 -20.03
CA PHE A 147 -11.57 -51.58 -18.94
C PHE A 147 -12.59 -50.45 -18.66
N PRO A 148 -12.93 -50.20 -17.38
CA PRO A 148 -13.88 -49.16 -17.02
C PRO A 148 -13.31 -47.75 -17.27
N THR A 149 -14.18 -46.83 -17.64
CA THR A 149 -13.84 -45.40 -17.76
C THR A 149 -13.84 -44.75 -16.39
N PHE A 150 -13.08 -43.65 -16.23
CA PHE A 150 -12.84 -43.02 -14.93
C PHE A 150 -14.09 -42.70 -14.08
N PRO A 151 -15.25 -42.31 -14.65
CA PRO A 151 -16.49 -42.10 -13.89
C PRO A 151 -17.12 -43.39 -13.33
N GLU A 152 -16.79 -44.55 -13.91
CA GLU A 152 -17.30 -45.87 -13.52
C GLU A 152 -16.49 -46.46 -12.33
N ILE A 153 -15.37 -45.82 -11.94
CA ILE A 153 -14.53 -46.20 -10.80
C ILE A 153 -14.99 -45.41 -9.56
N GLY A 154 -15.82 -46.03 -8.72
CA GLY A 154 -16.25 -45.47 -7.44
C GLY A 154 -15.61 -46.17 -6.24
N GLY A 155 -14.88 -45.43 -5.39
CA GLY A 155 -14.28 -45.95 -4.15
C GLY A 155 -13.20 -45.04 -3.59
N LYS A 156 -13.00 -45.03 -2.27
CA LYS A 156 -11.83 -44.37 -1.65
C LYS A 156 -10.68 -45.38 -1.60
N VAL A 157 -9.53 -44.98 -2.13
CA VAL A 157 -8.28 -45.74 -2.07
C VAL A 157 -7.75 -45.69 -0.63
N SER A 158 -7.37 -46.84 -0.06
CA SER A 158 -6.76 -46.88 1.28
C SER A 158 -5.29 -46.46 1.22
N VAL A 159 -4.72 -46.01 2.34
CA VAL A 159 -3.37 -45.41 2.37
C VAL A 159 -2.30 -46.41 1.91
N GLU A 160 -2.53 -47.70 2.11
CA GLU A 160 -1.63 -48.79 1.71
C GLU A 160 -1.62 -49.04 0.18
N GLN A 161 -2.57 -48.44 -0.55
CA GLN A 161 -2.66 -48.51 -2.01
C GLN A 161 -2.11 -47.25 -2.69
N LEU A 162 -1.69 -46.24 -1.91
CA LEU A 162 -0.97 -45.08 -2.43
C LEU A 162 0.51 -45.45 -2.61
N PRO A 163 1.19 -44.95 -3.64
CA PRO A 163 2.64 -45.10 -3.76
C PRO A 163 3.35 -44.54 -2.53
N ASP A 164 4.42 -45.20 -2.07
CA ASP A 164 5.22 -44.78 -0.91
C ASP A 164 5.81 -43.37 -1.05
N ASP A 165 5.97 -42.89 -2.29
CA ASP A 165 6.45 -41.55 -2.60
C ASP A 165 5.56 -40.92 -3.68
N ILE A 166 4.81 -39.89 -3.28
CA ILE A 166 4.09 -39.02 -4.22
C ILE A 166 4.96 -37.78 -4.37
N ASP A 167 5.56 -37.59 -5.55
CA ASP A 167 6.34 -36.39 -5.90
C ASP A 167 5.40 -35.17 -6.04
N THR A 168 4.94 -34.65 -4.90
CA THR A 168 4.01 -33.52 -4.83
C THR A 168 4.70 -32.17 -5.01
N ASP A 169 6.04 -32.12 -5.05
CA ASP A 169 6.80 -30.86 -5.00
C ASP A 169 7.86 -30.71 -6.11
N ASN A 170 7.73 -31.43 -7.23
CA ASN A 170 8.53 -31.11 -8.40
C ASN A 170 8.10 -29.78 -9.05
N LYS A 171 9.04 -29.14 -9.76
CA LYS A 171 8.81 -27.87 -10.47
C LYS A 171 7.67 -27.93 -11.49
N ARG A 172 7.27 -29.13 -11.92
CA ARG A 172 6.20 -29.37 -12.90
C ARG A 172 4.82 -29.29 -12.24
N THR A 173 4.64 -29.82 -11.03
CA THR A 173 3.40 -29.68 -10.23
C THR A 173 3.17 -28.24 -9.78
N GLN A 174 4.23 -27.49 -9.44
CA GLN A 174 4.12 -26.06 -9.11
C GLN A 174 3.76 -25.17 -10.33
N ALA A 175 4.18 -25.54 -11.53
CA ALA A 175 3.88 -24.80 -12.76
C ALA A 175 2.45 -25.05 -13.27
N LEU A 176 1.84 -26.18 -12.91
CA LEU A 176 0.50 -26.61 -13.32
C LEU A 176 -0.58 -26.34 -12.26
N SER A 177 -0.21 -25.81 -11.08
CA SER A 177 -1.18 -25.45 -10.06
C SER A 177 -2.01 -24.23 -10.53
N PRO A 178 -3.33 -24.21 -10.29
CA PRO A 178 -4.13 -23.01 -10.54
C PRO A 178 -3.51 -21.81 -9.83
N ARG A 179 -3.39 -20.68 -10.53
CA ARG A 179 -2.85 -19.45 -9.98
C ARG A 179 -3.63 -19.13 -8.70
N ILE A 180 -2.97 -19.20 -7.53
CA ILE A 180 -3.59 -18.86 -6.26
C ILE A 180 -4.05 -17.41 -6.38
N LYS A 181 -5.36 -17.18 -6.50
CA LYS A 181 -5.95 -15.85 -6.36
C LYS A 181 -5.84 -15.49 -4.88
N ARG A 182 -4.66 -15.02 -4.46
CA ARG A 182 -4.55 -14.30 -3.19
C ARG A 182 -5.40 -13.06 -3.36
N GLU A 183 -6.50 -12.97 -2.62
CA GLU A 183 -7.14 -11.68 -2.41
C GLU A 183 -6.07 -10.76 -1.82
N GLN A 184 -5.87 -9.58 -2.43
CA GLN A 184 -4.92 -8.62 -1.91
C GLN A 184 -5.30 -8.31 -0.47
N SER A 185 -4.37 -8.51 0.47
CA SER A 185 -4.62 -8.17 1.86
C SER A 185 -4.97 -6.67 1.98
N LEU A 186 -5.70 -6.27 3.02
CA LEU A 186 -5.97 -4.85 3.27
C LEU A 186 -4.66 -4.05 3.30
N SER A 187 -3.59 -4.63 3.84
CA SER A 187 -2.24 -4.05 3.84
C SER A 187 -1.66 -3.90 2.43
N GLN A 188 -1.86 -4.89 1.53
CA GLN A 188 -1.47 -4.80 0.11
C GLN A 188 -2.29 -3.76 -0.64
N ARG A 189 -3.61 -3.70 -0.42
CA ARG A 189 -4.47 -2.64 -0.98
C ARG A 189 -4.05 -1.26 -0.49
N LEU A 190 -3.76 -1.10 0.81
CA LEU A 190 -3.31 0.16 1.40
C LEU A 190 -1.87 0.54 0.99
N THR A 191 -1.00 -0.42 0.66
CA THR A 191 0.29 -0.13 0.02
C THR A 191 0.15 0.22 -1.45
N ASP A 192 -0.92 -0.22 -2.11
CA ASP A 192 -1.19 0.14 -3.50
C ASP A 192 -1.72 1.58 -3.65
N TYR A 193 -2.38 2.13 -2.63
CA TYR A 193 -2.84 3.52 -2.66
C TYR A 193 -1.75 4.49 -2.16
N PRO A 194 -1.48 5.58 -2.89
CA PRO A 194 -0.62 6.64 -2.38
C PRO A 194 -1.24 7.24 -1.12
N THR A 195 -0.46 7.35 -0.04
CA THR A 195 -0.90 8.09 1.14
C THR A 195 -0.97 9.57 0.80
N LEU A 196 -2.02 10.29 1.25
CA LEU A 196 -2.14 11.74 1.08
C LEU A 196 -1.72 12.44 2.37
N LYS A 197 -0.82 13.43 2.29
CA LYS A 197 -0.39 14.23 3.44
C LYS A 197 -0.30 15.71 3.09
N LYS A 198 -0.51 16.56 4.09
CA LYS A 198 -0.14 17.97 4.00
C LYS A 198 1.30 18.16 4.46
N THR A 199 2.01 19.09 3.85
CA THR A 199 3.35 19.52 4.27
C THR A 199 3.45 21.04 4.22
N GLU A 200 4.27 21.61 5.10
CA GLU A 200 4.66 23.03 5.04
C GLU A 200 6.11 23.18 4.50
N VAL A 201 6.85 22.07 4.45
CA VAL A 201 8.25 22.01 4.04
C VAL A 201 8.35 21.25 2.75
N ARG A 202 8.98 21.85 1.73
CA ARG A 202 9.25 21.18 0.47
C ARG A 202 10.09 19.93 0.72
N PRO A 203 9.67 18.75 0.25
CA PRO A 203 10.42 17.53 0.51
C PRO A 203 11.71 17.51 -0.31
N THR A 204 12.84 17.39 0.38
CA THR A 204 14.18 17.35 -0.23
C THR A 204 14.87 16.00 -0.05
N SER A 205 14.53 15.27 1.02
CA SER A 205 15.06 13.93 1.27
C SER A 205 14.35 12.89 0.40
N SER A 206 15.09 11.88 -0.05
CA SER A 206 14.53 10.75 -0.81
C SER A 206 13.29 10.15 -0.13
N PRO A 207 12.19 9.89 -0.86
CA PRO A 207 11.02 9.20 -0.31
C PRO A 207 11.34 7.76 0.11
N ASN A 208 12.45 7.18 -0.36
CA ASN A 208 12.87 5.81 -0.06
C ASN A 208 11.75 4.79 -0.32
N ASN A 209 11.26 4.73 -1.56
CA ASN A 209 10.18 3.85 -2.02
C ASN A 209 8.80 4.05 -1.36
N LYS A 210 8.60 5.11 -0.56
CA LYS A 210 7.27 5.44 -0.03
C LYS A 210 6.36 5.89 -1.17
N ARG A 211 5.14 5.32 -1.25
CA ARG A 211 4.08 5.78 -2.15
C ARG A 211 3.24 6.84 -1.45
N LEU A 212 3.48 8.10 -1.78
CA LEU A 212 2.97 9.25 -1.04
C LEU A 212 2.75 10.44 -1.99
N ILE A 213 1.70 11.22 -1.73
CA ILE A 213 1.45 12.53 -2.34
C ILE A 213 1.39 13.55 -1.20
N GLU A 214 2.23 14.56 -1.27
CA GLU A 214 2.25 15.68 -0.33
C GLU A 214 1.67 16.94 -0.97
N PHE A 215 0.72 17.57 -0.27
CA PHE A 215 0.12 18.85 -0.63
C PHE A 215 0.80 19.95 0.16
N ASP A 216 1.49 20.83 -0.54
CA ASP A 216 2.09 22.05 0.01
C ASP A 216 1.11 23.21 -0.19
N ASP A 217 0.25 23.41 0.82
CA ASP A 217 -0.76 24.49 0.80
C ASP A 217 -0.10 25.88 0.83
N VAL A 218 1.15 26.00 1.33
CA VAL A 218 1.88 27.26 1.39
C VAL A 218 2.33 27.68 0.00
N ARG A 219 2.89 26.76 -0.79
CA ARG A 219 3.41 27.06 -2.14
C ARG A 219 2.39 26.76 -3.23
N THR A 220 1.23 26.20 -2.87
CA THR A 220 0.22 25.67 -3.80
C THR A 220 0.80 24.61 -4.74
N GLU A 221 1.69 23.78 -4.21
CA GLU A 221 2.42 22.73 -4.95
C GLU A 221 1.94 21.33 -4.53
N VAL A 222 2.07 20.37 -5.43
CA VAL A 222 1.79 18.96 -5.15
C VAL A 222 3.03 18.14 -5.47
N HIS A 223 3.53 17.40 -4.49
CA HIS A 223 4.71 16.56 -4.62
C HIS A 223 4.31 15.09 -4.63
N ILE A 224 4.71 14.36 -5.65
CA ILE A 224 4.48 12.92 -5.81
C ILE A 224 5.80 12.21 -5.52
N ALA A 225 5.78 11.28 -4.57
CA ALA A 225 6.94 10.46 -4.27
C ALA A 225 7.21 9.44 -5.38
N MET A 226 8.41 9.47 -5.94
CA MET A 226 8.98 8.44 -6.80
C MET A 226 9.82 7.46 -5.95
N THR A 227 10.50 6.50 -6.59
CA THR A 227 11.38 5.51 -5.94
C THR A 227 12.42 6.18 -5.03
N ASP A 228 13.13 7.18 -5.54
CA ASP A 228 14.28 7.81 -4.88
C ASP A 228 14.20 9.35 -4.84
N SER A 229 13.19 9.93 -5.49
CA SER A 229 13.09 11.37 -5.75
C SER A 229 11.64 11.86 -5.65
N TRP A 230 11.45 13.17 -5.62
CA TRP A 230 10.12 13.80 -5.62
C TRP A 230 9.85 14.44 -6.97
N PHE A 231 8.66 14.21 -7.50
CA PHE A 231 8.14 14.91 -8.67
C PHE A 231 7.13 15.96 -8.24
N THR A 232 7.42 17.24 -8.50
CA THR A 232 6.47 18.33 -8.26
C THR A 232 5.63 18.55 -9.50
N ILE A 233 4.30 18.49 -9.37
CA ILE A 233 3.39 18.78 -10.48
C ILE A 233 3.60 20.25 -10.90
N PRO A 234 3.93 20.52 -12.18
CA PRO A 234 4.04 21.89 -12.67
C PRO A 234 2.69 22.61 -12.53
N THR A 235 2.71 23.80 -11.90
CA THR A 235 1.52 24.62 -11.70
C THR A 235 1.37 25.72 -12.75
N THR A 236 2.40 25.92 -13.58
CA THR A 236 2.43 26.89 -14.67
C THR A 236 1.65 26.36 -15.88
N ILE A 237 0.68 27.16 -16.33
CA ILE A 237 -0.16 26.89 -17.51
C ILE A 237 0.41 27.60 -18.75
N ALA A 238 0.90 28.83 -18.57
CA ALA A 238 1.46 29.65 -19.63
C ALA A 238 2.55 30.57 -19.08
N SER A 239 3.40 31.07 -19.97
CA SER A 239 4.41 32.08 -19.64
C SER A 239 4.37 33.22 -20.64
N ARG A 240 4.57 34.45 -20.17
CA ARG A 240 4.60 35.65 -21.02
C ARG A 240 5.44 36.74 -20.38
N SER A 241 6.10 37.58 -21.18
CA SER A 241 6.78 38.76 -20.66
C SER A 241 5.90 40.00 -20.72
N PHE A 242 5.89 40.78 -19.64
CA PHE A 242 5.20 42.07 -19.56
C PHE A 242 6.20 43.19 -19.26
N PRO A 243 6.08 44.37 -19.90
CA PRO A 243 6.84 45.55 -19.51
C PRO A 243 6.21 46.16 -18.26
N ILE A 244 7.02 46.30 -17.21
CA ILE A 244 6.61 46.98 -15.99
C ILE A 244 7.05 48.44 -16.10
N PHE A 245 6.06 49.32 -16.26
CA PHE A 245 6.24 50.76 -16.18
C PHE A 245 6.42 51.13 -14.72
N TYR A 246 7.66 51.36 -14.33
CA TYR A 246 8.00 52.07 -13.10
C TYR A 246 8.00 53.57 -13.39
N ARG A 247 7.87 54.38 -12.34
CA ARG A 247 7.93 55.84 -12.45
C ARG A 247 9.13 56.28 -13.29
N GLY A 248 8.87 56.97 -14.40
CA GLY A 248 9.91 57.47 -15.31
C GLY A 248 10.24 56.59 -16.49
N LEU A 249 9.76 55.34 -16.56
CA LEU A 249 9.81 54.57 -17.80
C LEU A 249 8.84 55.17 -18.83
N ILE A 250 9.34 55.39 -20.04
CA ILE A 250 8.54 55.92 -21.14
C ILE A 250 8.75 55.10 -22.40
N LEU A 251 7.73 55.07 -23.25
CA LEU A 251 7.83 54.64 -24.63
C LEU A 251 7.85 55.88 -25.52
N ARG A 252 9.00 56.21 -26.09
CA ARG A 252 9.21 57.41 -26.91
C ARG A 252 9.04 57.09 -28.39
N PHE A 253 8.24 57.89 -29.10
CA PHE A 253 8.15 57.78 -30.55
C PHE A 253 9.46 58.24 -31.20
N ASN A 254 9.93 57.49 -32.19
CA ASN A 254 11.15 57.80 -32.93
C ASN A 254 10.94 58.87 -34.02
N ASN A 255 9.68 59.20 -34.33
CA ASN A 255 9.36 60.26 -35.28
C ASN A 255 9.75 61.65 -34.75
N SER A 256 10.31 62.47 -35.63
CA SER A 256 10.55 63.91 -35.37
C SER A 256 9.25 64.72 -35.29
N GLN A 257 8.15 64.17 -35.81
CA GLN A 257 6.81 64.71 -35.65
C GLN A 257 6.03 63.90 -34.61
N ALA A 258 5.37 64.59 -33.69
CA ALA A 258 4.58 63.94 -32.67
C ALA A 258 3.34 63.26 -33.25
N TYR A 259 2.91 62.18 -32.59
CA TYR A 259 1.71 61.44 -32.96
C TYR A 259 0.46 62.25 -32.64
N SER A 260 -0.48 62.30 -33.58
CA SER A 260 -1.83 62.84 -33.39
C SER A 260 -2.83 61.88 -34.01
N GLY A 261 -3.86 61.50 -33.26
CA GLY A 261 -4.77 60.44 -33.65
C GLY A 261 -5.39 59.72 -32.46
N THR A 262 -6.03 58.59 -32.73
CA THR A 262 -6.66 57.74 -31.72
C THR A 262 -5.69 56.69 -31.20
N ILE A 263 -5.63 56.57 -29.87
CA ILE A 263 -4.85 55.56 -29.16
C ILE A 263 -5.80 54.70 -28.36
N LYS A 264 -5.72 53.38 -28.55
CA LYS A 264 -6.37 52.39 -27.68
C LYS A 264 -5.31 51.57 -26.95
N MET A 265 -5.50 51.32 -25.66
CA MET A 265 -4.53 50.61 -24.84
C MET A 265 -5.22 49.67 -23.87
N ARG A 266 -4.53 48.56 -23.56
CA ARG A 266 -4.86 47.73 -22.41
C ARG A 266 -3.80 47.86 -21.34
N VAL A 267 -4.23 48.25 -20.15
CA VAL A 267 -3.35 48.63 -19.04
C VAL A 267 -3.78 47.99 -17.73
N PHE A 268 -2.83 47.85 -16.83
CA PHE A 268 -3.05 47.42 -15.45
C PHE A 268 -2.34 48.41 -14.51
N PRO A 269 -3.06 49.42 -13.99
CA PRO A 269 -2.49 50.40 -13.07
C PRO A 269 -2.08 49.80 -11.72
N MET A 270 -0.97 50.28 -11.16
CA MET A 270 -0.41 49.84 -9.87
C MET A 270 0.05 51.04 -9.03
N GLY A 271 -0.90 51.88 -8.61
CA GLY A 271 -0.69 52.92 -7.60
C GLY A 271 -1.34 54.25 -7.93
N THR A 272 -1.16 54.74 -9.15
CA THR A 272 -1.60 56.09 -9.56
C THR A 272 -2.78 56.09 -10.54
N GLY A 273 -3.45 54.95 -10.72
CA GLY A 273 -4.54 54.82 -11.69
C GLY A 273 -4.05 55.09 -13.12
N GLY A 274 -4.77 55.91 -13.88
CA GLY A 274 -4.39 56.25 -15.25
C GLY A 274 -3.47 57.47 -15.37
N ASP A 275 -2.87 57.96 -14.29
CA ASP A 275 -1.94 59.08 -14.35
C ASP A 275 -0.73 58.77 -15.26
N GLY A 276 -0.30 59.74 -16.07
CA GLY A 276 0.81 59.59 -17.02
C GLY A 276 0.48 58.83 -18.31
N LEU A 277 -0.71 58.23 -18.39
CA LEU A 277 -1.28 57.79 -19.66
C LEU A 277 -1.83 59.01 -20.44
N PRO A 278 -1.94 58.92 -21.78
CA PRO A 278 -2.62 59.92 -22.60
C PRO A 278 -3.91 60.48 -22.01
N ASN A 279 -3.97 61.80 -21.79
CA ASN A 279 -5.09 62.52 -21.17
C ASN A 279 -5.43 62.15 -19.72
N ASN A 280 -4.58 61.39 -19.01
CA ASN A 280 -4.75 61.01 -17.60
C ASN A 280 -6.15 60.44 -17.25
N PRO A 281 -6.58 59.32 -17.84
CA PRO A 281 -7.86 58.69 -17.53
C PRO A 281 -7.97 58.32 -16.04
N THR A 282 -9.19 58.31 -15.51
CA THR A 282 -9.45 57.80 -14.16
C THR A 282 -9.67 56.29 -14.23
N LEU A 283 -8.71 55.51 -13.75
CA LEU A 283 -8.72 54.05 -13.76
C LEU A 283 -8.51 53.51 -12.34
N ALA A 284 -9.14 52.38 -12.01
CA ALA A 284 -8.92 51.69 -10.74
C ALA A 284 -7.57 50.95 -10.75
N ASN A 285 -6.86 50.96 -9.63
CA ASN A 285 -5.65 50.16 -9.45
C ASN A 285 -5.98 48.67 -9.34
N HIS A 286 -5.02 47.82 -9.71
CA HIS A 286 -5.08 46.37 -9.58
C HIS A 286 -6.15 45.67 -10.43
N GLU A 287 -6.61 46.34 -11.49
CA GLU A 287 -7.60 45.82 -12.43
C GLU A 287 -7.12 46.06 -13.87
N TRP A 288 -7.51 45.16 -14.78
CA TRP A 288 -7.26 45.34 -16.21
C TRP A 288 -8.29 46.30 -16.82
N HIS A 289 -7.80 47.29 -17.55
CA HIS A 289 -8.64 48.26 -18.24
C HIS A 289 -8.31 48.29 -19.73
N GLU A 290 -9.33 48.36 -20.56
CA GLU A 290 -9.19 48.87 -21.92
C GLU A 290 -9.71 50.31 -21.95
N TYR A 291 -8.93 51.22 -22.53
CA TYR A 291 -9.38 52.58 -22.74
C TYR A 291 -8.90 53.11 -24.09
N GLU A 292 -9.62 54.10 -24.59
CA GLU A 292 -9.39 54.74 -25.89
C GLU A 292 -9.46 56.25 -25.72
N THR A 293 -8.56 56.98 -26.39
CA THR A 293 -8.55 58.43 -26.37
C THR A 293 -7.91 59.01 -27.64
N THR A 294 -8.28 60.24 -27.99
CA THR A 294 -7.60 61.02 -29.03
C THR A 294 -6.55 61.93 -28.42
N VAL A 295 -5.37 62.01 -29.05
CA VAL A 295 -4.28 62.91 -28.66
C VAL A 295 -3.86 63.83 -29.79
N THR A 296 -3.23 64.94 -29.43
CA THR A 296 -2.55 65.83 -30.37
C THR A 296 -1.14 66.07 -29.89
N ASN A 297 -0.18 65.96 -30.81
CA ASN A 297 1.24 66.15 -30.54
C ASN A 297 1.80 65.31 -29.37
N LEU A 298 1.46 64.02 -29.31
CA LEU A 298 2.02 63.07 -28.36
C LEU A 298 3.41 62.56 -28.79
N TYR A 299 4.43 62.80 -27.97
CA TYR A 299 5.81 62.36 -28.24
C TYR A 299 6.20 61.06 -27.51
N LYS A 300 5.43 60.66 -26.51
CA LYS A 300 5.74 59.53 -25.63
C LYS A 300 4.50 59.02 -24.90
N ILE A 301 4.56 57.78 -24.44
CA ILE A 301 3.58 57.11 -23.58
C ILE A 301 4.29 56.74 -22.27
N GLY A 302 3.58 56.80 -21.14
CA GLY A 302 4.13 56.57 -19.80
C GLY A 302 4.50 57.86 -19.05
N GLU A 303 4.48 59.01 -19.73
CA GLU A 303 4.46 60.33 -19.11
C GLU A 303 3.50 61.25 -19.87
N PHE A 304 2.60 61.90 -19.15
CA PHE A 304 1.65 62.86 -19.71
C PHE A 304 1.36 63.96 -18.68
N GLY A 305 1.54 65.22 -19.08
CA GLY A 305 1.29 66.36 -18.19
C GLY A 305 2.13 66.34 -16.91
N SER A 306 3.41 65.92 -16.98
CA SER A 306 4.32 65.76 -15.83
C SER A 306 3.92 64.70 -14.81
N LYS A 307 2.99 63.81 -15.17
CA LYS A 307 2.62 62.62 -14.41
C LYS A 307 3.18 61.37 -15.08
N TYR A 308 3.40 60.31 -14.31
CA TYR A 308 3.99 59.07 -14.79
C TYR A 308 3.07 57.88 -14.53
N PHE A 309 2.99 56.99 -15.51
CA PHE A 309 2.23 55.76 -15.37
C PHE A 309 3.06 54.72 -14.62
N GLU A 310 2.42 54.07 -13.64
CA GLU A 310 2.99 53.01 -12.83
C GLU A 310 2.10 51.77 -12.95
N GLY A 311 2.62 50.69 -13.53
CA GLY A 311 1.84 49.49 -13.82
C GLY A 311 2.32 48.74 -15.07
N ILE A 312 1.39 48.07 -15.76
CA ILE A 312 1.69 47.32 -16.99
C ILE A 312 0.89 47.90 -18.15
N ILE A 313 1.53 48.00 -19.31
CA ILE A 313 0.86 48.23 -20.59
C ILE A 313 1.02 46.95 -21.39
N GLU A 314 -0.08 46.26 -21.65
CA GLU A 314 -0.06 45.01 -22.40
C GLU A 314 0.01 45.26 -23.91
N TYR A 315 -0.77 46.22 -24.38
CA TYR A 315 -1.01 46.44 -25.80
C TYR A 315 -1.29 47.91 -26.08
N ILE A 316 -0.87 48.36 -27.27
CA ILE A 316 -1.14 49.70 -27.80
C ILE A 316 -1.58 49.57 -29.26
N GLU A 317 -2.69 50.21 -29.59
CA GLU A 317 -3.20 50.45 -30.93
C GLU A 317 -3.11 51.95 -31.24
N LEU A 318 -2.59 52.25 -32.43
CA LEU A 318 -2.60 53.57 -33.04
C LEU A 318 -3.31 53.45 -34.39
N ASP A 319 -3.73 54.58 -34.96
CA ASP A 319 -4.30 54.59 -36.32
C ASP A 319 -3.38 53.97 -37.39
N SER A 320 -2.06 53.97 -37.14
CA SER A 320 -1.03 53.45 -38.05
C SER A 320 -0.69 51.98 -37.86
N GLY A 321 -1.17 51.34 -36.79
CA GLY A 321 -0.81 49.96 -36.46
C GLY A 321 -0.84 49.68 -34.96
N TRP A 322 -0.43 48.48 -34.58
CA TRP A 322 -0.55 48.02 -33.20
C TRP A 322 0.64 47.19 -32.73
N HIS A 323 0.82 47.09 -31.41
CA HIS A 323 1.82 46.24 -30.81
C HIS A 323 1.32 45.62 -29.51
N GLN A 324 1.49 44.30 -29.41
CA GLN A 324 1.30 43.55 -28.17
C GLN A 324 2.67 43.29 -27.55
N PHE A 325 2.83 43.67 -26.28
CA PHE A 325 4.06 43.39 -25.54
C PHE A 325 4.01 41.96 -24.98
N ASP A 326 4.87 41.11 -25.52
CA ASP A 326 4.98 39.70 -25.15
C ASP A 326 6.44 39.18 -25.08
N VAL A 327 7.41 39.97 -25.54
CA VAL A 327 8.84 39.64 -25.59
C VAL A 327 9.70 40.82 -25.13
N ASN A 328 10.84 40.53 -24.51
CA ASN A 328 11.83 41.53 -24.11
C ASN A 328 12.44 42.23 -25.34
N GLN A 329 12.28 43.56 -25.40
CA GLN A 329 12.72 44.39 -26.52
C GLN A 329 13.02 45.82 -26.07
N SER A 330 13.96 46.49 -26.74
CA SER A 330 14.24 47.94 -26.57
C SER A 330 13.45 48.80 -27.55
N ASP A 331 13.36 48.35 -28.80
CA ASP A 331 12.74 49.08 -29.90
C ASP A 331 11.44 48.38 -30.31
N VAL A 332 10.42 49.19 -30.62
CA VAL A 332 9.06 48.76 -30.94
C VAL A 332 8.73 49.26 -32.34
N GLY A 333 9.21 48.52 -33.36
CA GLY A 333 9.15 48.95 -34.76
C GLY A 333 7.73 49.16 -35.29
N SER A 334 6.79 48.34 -34.86
CA SER A 334 5.34 48.43 -35.18
C SER A 334 4.69 49.75 -34.73
N LEU A 335 5.19 50.36 -33.66
CA LEU A 335 4.75 51.68 -33.18
C LEU A 335 5.73 52.79 -33.59
N ASN A 336 6.82 52.44 -34.28
CA ASN A 336 7.98 53.31 -34.51
C ASN A 336 8.41 54.03 -33.21
N ALA A 337 8.59 53.26 -32.14
CA ALA A 337 8.92 53.78 -30.81
C ALA A 337 10.06 52.99 -30.17
N LYS A 338 10.58 53.47 -29.04
CA LYS A 338 11.55 52.76 -28.21
C LYS A 338 11.34 53.04 -26.73
N PHE A 339 11.71 52.09 -25.89
CA PHE A 339 11.76 52.33 -24.46
C PHE A 339 12.91 53.29 -24.12
N ASP A 340 12.63 54.22 -23.21
CA ASP A 340 13.54 55.23 -22.72
C ASP A 340 13.19 55.55 -21.26
N VAL A 341 14.03 56.31 -20.58
CA VAL A 341 13.79 56.75 -19.20
C VAL A 341 13.83 58.26 -19.10
N ALA A 342 12.87 58.83 -18.37
CA ALA A 342 12.89 60.25 -18.03
C ALA A 342 13.99 60.57 -17.00
N PHE A 343 14.37 59.59 -16.18
CA PHE A 343 15.43 59.69 -15.18
C PHE A 343 15.97 58.30 -14.81
N GLY A 344 17.18 58.27 -14.25
CA GLY A 344 17.85 57.03 -13.87
C GLY A 344 18.55 56.32 -15.04
N THR A 345 18.90 55.05 -14.82
CA THR A 345 19.60 54.23 -15.82
C THR A 345 18.62 53.32 -16.54
N PHE A 346 18.57 53.39 -17.86
CA PHE A 346 17.76 52.48 -18.67
C PHE A 346 18.21 51.03 -18.47
N ARG A 347 17.24 50.17 -18.16
CA ARG A 347 17.36 48.71 -18.07
C ARG A 347 16.13 48.11 -18.72
N SER A 348 16.21 46.85 -19.12
CA SER A 348 15.02 46.16 -19.66
C SER A 348 13.86 46.27 -18.65
N PRO A 349 12.70 46.79 -19.08
CA PRO A 349 11.52 46.88 -18.22
C PRO A 349 10.72 45.58 -18.20
N PHE A 350 11.12 44.57 -18.98
CA PHE A 350 10.37 43.34 -19.12
C PHE A 350 10.68 42.38 -17.99
N ARG A 351 9.63 41.76 -17.47
CA ARG A 351 9.73 40.57 -16.63
C ARG A 351 8.90 39.45 -17.19
N THR A 352 9.37 38.23 -17.03
CA THR A 352 8.61 37.03 -17.37
C THR A 352 7.63 36.73 -16.24
N PHE A 353 6.40 36.43 -16.62
CA PHE A 353 5.32 35.99 -15.74
C PHE A 353 4.85 34.60 -16.14
N TYR A 354 4.36 33.87 -15.15
CA TYR A 354 3.87 32.50 -15.25
C TYR A 354 2.42 32.46 -14.76
N GLN A 355 1.50 32.09 -15.62
CA GLN A 355 0.09 31.91 -15.28
C GLN A 355 -0.07 30.62 -14.50
N LYS A 356 -0.72 30.69 -13.33
CA LYS A 356 -1.11 29.51 -12.56
C LYS A 356 -2.61 29.24 -12.72
N ALA A 357 -3.02 28.04 -12.28
CA ALA A 357 -4.43 27.60 -12.31
C ALA A 357 -5.37 28.41 -11.40
N ASP A 358 -4.83 29.24 -10.51
CA ASP A 358 -5.62 30.11 -9.62
C ASP A 358 -6.13 31.38 -10.31
N GLY A 359 -5.85 31.56 -11.61
CA GLY A 359 -6.28 32.73 -12.37
C GLY A 359 -5.35 33.93 -12.24
N TYR A 360 -4.12 33.75 -11.76
CA TYR A 360 -3.13 34.83 -11.63
C TYR A 360 -1.84 34.54 -12.39
N TRP A 361 -1.22 35.61 -12.85
CA TRP A 361 0.14 35.63 -13.35
C TRP A 361 1.09 36.00 -12.20
N TYR A 362 2.19 35.24 -12.09
CA TYR A 362 3.24 35.46 -11.11
C TYR A 362 4.54 35.77 -11.84
N SER A 363 5.21 36.87 -11.49
CA SER A 363 6.52 37.16 -12.07
C SER A 363 7.54 36.07 -11.73
N GLU A 364 8.65 36.06 -12.45
CA GLU A 364 9.91 35.55 -11.94
C GLU A 364 10.23 36.14 -10.56
N ASP A 365 11.08 35.46 -9.80
CA ASP A 365 11.45 35.94 -8.47
C ASP A 365 12.18 37.29 -8.55
N MET A 366 11.66 38.25 -7.79
CA MET A 366 12.11 39.64 -7.76
C MET A 366 13.01 39.94 -6.56
N PHE A 367 13.45 38.93 -5.81
CA PHE A 367 14.39 39.15 -4.71
C PHE A 367 15.59 40.00 -5.18
N PRO A 368 15.83 41.17 -4.57
CA PRO A 368 16.80 42.13 -5.09
C PRO A 368 18.23 41.72 -4.70
N ASN A 369 19.20 42.05 -5.57
CA ASN A 369 20.62 41.85 -5.24
C ASN A 369 21.11 42.85 -4.17
N VAL A 370 20.46 44.01 -4.07
CA VAL A 370 20.79 45.06 -3.11
C VAL A 370 19.48 45.49 -2.45
N LEU A 371 19.45 45.48 -1.12
CA LEU A 371 18.31 45.87 -0.33
C LEU A 371 18.16 47.40 -0.34
N ASP A 372 16.91 47.87 -0.22
CA ASP A 372 16.62 49.30 -0.10
C ASP A 372 16.96 49.80 1.32
N GLU A 373 16.57 49.02 2.34
CA GLU A 373 16.81 49.37 3.75
C GLU A 373 17.07 48.10 4.56
N LEU A 374 18.07 48.17 5.43
CA LEU A 374 18.33 47.16 6.46
C LEU A 374 18.46 47.87 7.80
N GLY A 375 17.46 47.67 8.65
CA GLY A 375 17.37 48.29 9.97
C GLY A 375 18.51 47.85 10.89
N PRO A 376 18.83 48.64 11.92
CA PRO A 376 19.98 48.40 12.79
C PRO A 376 19.91 47.08 13.58
N SER A 377 18.72 46.55 13.87
CA SER A 377 18.57 45.24 14.52
C SER A 377 18.51 44.07 13.54
N TRP A 378 18.53 44.34 12.24
CA TRP A 378 18.51 43.35 11.19
C TRP A 378 19.92 43.03 10.69
N ALA A 379 20.18 41.76 10.43
CA ALA A 379 21.39 41.30 9.79
C ALA A 379 21.04 40.33 8.64
N GLN A 380 21.79 40.42 7.55
CA GLN A 380 21.72 39.50 6.42
C GLN A 380 22.84 38.46 6.56
N ASP A 381 22.51 37.20 6.33
CA ASP A 381 23.51 36.12 6.35
C ASP A 381 24.48 36.25 5.16
N ALA A 382 25.78 36.12 5.45
CA ALA A 382 26.82 36.31 4.44
C ALA A 382 26.92 35.15 3.42
N SER A 383 26.44 33.96 3.78
CA SER A 383 26.48 32.76 2.95
C SER A 383 25.16 32.53 2.20
N ASN A 384 24.06 33.05 2.73
CA ASN A 384 22.74 33.00 2.10
C ASN A 384 22.08 34.40 2.12
N PRO A 385 22.12 35.16 1.01
CA PRO A 385 21.57 36.52 0.98
C PRO A 385 20.06 36.58 1.21
N ARG A 386 19.35 35.44 1.19
CA ARG A 386 17.90 35.38 1.48
C ARG A 386 17.58 35.18 2.95
N LYS A 387 18.59 34.88 3.77
CA LYS A 387 18.43 34.64 5.19
C LYS A 387 18.74 35.91 5.98
N PHE A 388 17.84 36.22 6.90
CA PHE A 388 17.91 37.40 7.75
C PHE A 388 17.68 37.02 9.20
N THR A 389 18.37 37.69 10.10
CA THR A 389 18.07 37.66 11.53
C THR A 389 17.65 39.05 11.98
N VAL A 390 16.72 39.09 12.93
CA VAL A 390 16.32 40.31 13.63
C VAL A 390 16.47 40.08 15.13
N THR A 391 17.12 40.99 15.84
CA THR A 391 17.36 40.86 17.28
C THR A 391 16.78 42.06 18.04
N ASP A 392 15.74 41.79 18.83
CA ASP A 392 15.08 42.78 19.70
C ASP A 392 14.72 44.09 18.98
N ALA A 393 14.18 44.00 17.75
CA ALA A 393 13.70 45.18 17.04
C ALA A 393 12.51 45.79 17.78
N THR A 394 12.70 47.01 18.31
CA THR A 394 11.74 47.72 19.17
C THR A 394 11.11 48.95 18.51
N SER A 395 11.66 49.43 17.40
CA SER A 395 11.09 50.54 16.63
C SER A 395 10.25 50.01 15.46
N GLY A 396 9.22 50.77 15.07
CA GLY A 396 8.49 50.53 13.83
C GLY A 396 9.29 50.92 12.58
N SER A 397 10.39 51.66 12.73
CA SER A 397 11.32 52.06 11.66
C SER A 397 12.58 51.19 11.60
N ASP A 398 12.69 50.19 12.46
CA ASP A 398 13.79 49.24 12.48
C ASP A 398 13.36 48.00 11.71
N ALA A 399 13.54 48.08 10.39
CA ALA A 399 12.86 47.24 9.45
C ALA A 399 13.75 46.76 8.31
N LEU A 400 13.30 45.73 7.63
CA LEU A 400 13.90 45.24 6.39
C LEU A 400 13.00 45.62 5.20
N ARG A 401 13.59 46.29 4.21
CA ARG A 401 12.96 46.62 2.93
C ARG A 401 13.74 46.06 1.76
N PHE A 402 13.02 45.44 0.84
CA PHE A 402 13.59 44.90 -0.39
C PHE A 402 13.62 45.94 -1.51
N PHE A 403 12.56 46.73 -1.64
CA PHE A 403 12.37 47.66 -2.75
C PHE A 403 12.21 49.09 -2.26
N SER A 404 12.56 50.03 -3.16
CA SER A 404 12.27 51.44 -3.00
C SER A 404 10.77 51.71 -3.06
N ASP A 405 10.39 52.95 -2.77
CA ASP A 405 8.99 53.42 -2.79
C ASP A 405 8.28 53.22 -4.15
N SER A 406 9.02 52.97 -5.24
CA SER A 406 8.48 52.71 -6.58
C SER A 406 7.67 51.40 -6.71
N PHE A 407 7.67 50.56 -5.68
CA PHE A 407 6.94 49.29 -5.66
C PHE A 407 5.92 49.22 -4.52
N ASP A 408 5.65 50.34 -3.84
CA ASP A 408 4.80 50.34 -2.64
C ASP A 408 3.36 49.93 -2.91
N ASP A 409 2.84 50.31 -4.07
CA ASP A 409 1.47 50.05 -4.49
C ASP A 409 1.38 48.87 -5.47
N PHE A 410 2.39 48.00 -5.49
CA PHE A 410 2.42 46.82 -6.34
C PHE A 410 1.93 45.60 -5.56
N GLN A 411 1.15 44.74 -6.21
CA GLN A 411 0.71 43.50 -5.58
C GLN A 411 1.81 42.42 -5.68
N PHE A 412 2.18 41.85 -4.54
CA PHE A 412 3.19 40.81 -4.41
C PHE A 412 2.65 39.57 -3.68
N GLU A 413 3.14 38.41 -4.11
CA GLU A 413 3.20 37.18 -3.33
C GLU A 413 4.59 37.09 -2.68
N VAL A 414 4.62 36.94 -1.37
CA VAL A 414 5.83 36.71 -0.59
C VAL A 414 5.73 35.35 0.10
N VAL A 415 6.71 34.49 -0.16
CA VAL A 415 6.86 33.20 0.54
C VAL A 415 8.14 33.25 1.35
N LEU A 416 8.02 32.98 2.65
CA LEU A 416 9.16 32.95 3.55
C LEU A 416 9.05 31.82 4.58
N VAL A 417 10.18 31.48 5.18
CA VAL A 417 10.29 30.49 6.26
C VAL A 417 10.91 31.15 7.46
N ALA A 418 10.20 31.18 8.59
CA ALA A 418 10.77 31.56 9.87
C ALA A 418 11.30 30.32 10.59
N GLU A 419 12.61 30.27 10.84
CA GLU A 419 13.26 29.20 11.61
C GLU A 419 12.86 29.28 13.09
N TYR A 420 12.83 30.51 13.62
CA TYR A 420 12.28 30.82 14.93
C TYR A 420 11.75 32.25 14.91
N LEU A 421 10.75 32.51 15.75
CA LEU A 421 10.16 33.82 15.89
C LEU A 421 9.68 34.04 17.33
N SER A 422 10.12 35.15 17.92
CA SER A 422 9.67 35.66 19.20
C SER A 422 8.77 36.87 18.95
N ASN A 423 7.49 36.73 19.30
CA ASN A 423 6.41 37.68 19.02
C ASN A 423 6.11 37.87 17.52
N THR A 424 5.25 38.84 17.20
CA THR A 424 4.69 38.99 15.85
C THR A 424 5.57 39.84 14.93
N LEU A 425 5.88 39.29 13.75
CA LEU A 425 6.49 39.98 12.62
C LEU A 425 5.38 40.49 11.68
N ALA A 426 5.36 41.78 11.39
CA ALA A 426 4.59 42.33 10.29
C ALA A 426 5.42 42.28 9.00
N LEU A 427 4.78 41.91 7.89
CA LEU A 427 5.40 41.89 6.57
C LEU A 427 5.16 43.19 5.79
N THR A 428 4.25 44.04 6.25
CA THR A 428 3.88 45.31 5.59
C THR A 428 3.89 46.48 6.55
N VAL A 429 3.86 47.69 5.98
CA VAL A 429 3.89 48.94 6.74
C VAL A 429 2.66 49.13 7.65
N SER A 430 1.48 48.65 7.27
CA SER A 430 0.24 48.88 8.02
C SER A 430 0.10 47.99 9.27
N ASN A 431 0.93 46.94 9.37
CA ASN A 431 0.74 45.85 10.32
C ASN A 431 -0.67 45.24 10.22
N ARG A 432 -1.32 45.10 9.06
CA ARG A 432 -2.65 44.48 9.00
C ARG A 432 -2.57 42.97 8.83
N ASP A 433 -3.51 42.24 9.43
CA ASP A 433 -3.77 40.86 9.03
C ASP A 433 -4.35 40.85 7.60
N PRO A 434 -4.02 39.85 6.76
CA PRO A 434 -3.27 38.62 7.06
C PRO A 434 -1.73 38.75 6.95
N ASN A 435 -1.18 39.95 6.76
CA ASN A 435 0.25 40.18 6.50
C ASN A 435 1.12 40.21 7.77
N ARG A 436 0.86 39.26 8.68
CA ARG A 436 1.58 39.07 9.93
C ARG A 436 1.94 37.61 10.12
N MET A 437 3.12 37.37 10.68
CA MET A 437 3.58 36.06 11.10
C MET A 437 3.64 36.00 12.62
N TYR A 438 2.95 35.02 13.20
CA TYR A 438 2.80 34.87 14.64
C TYR A 438 3.71 33.80 15.25
N TYR A 439 4.17 32.85 14.45
CA TYR A 439 4.95 31.69 14.87
C TYR A 439 5.95 31.28 13.79
N ALA A 440 6.93 30.47 14.18
CA ALA A 440 7.89 29.87 13.26
C ALA A 440 7.21 28.88 12.31
N GLY A 441 7.71 28.75 11.08
CA GLY A 441 7.11 27.92 10.03
C GLY A 441 7.23 28.55 8.65
N SER A 442 6.58 27.98 7.65
CA SER A 442 6.47 28.57 6.31
C SER A 442 5.20 29.41 6.19
N GLY A 443 5.30 30.56 5.53
CA GLY A 443 4.17 31.46 5.33
C GLY A 443 4.12 31.98 3.91
N ARG A 444 2.90 32.08 3.37
CA ARG A 444 2.58 32.72 2.10
C ARG A 444 1.70 33.93 2.36
N PHE A 445 2.10 35.07 1.83
CA PHE A 445 1.45 36.36 2.04
C PHE A 445 1.18 37.03 0.70
N ILE A 446 -0.01 37.59 0.54
CA ILE A 446 -0.41 38.37 -0.63
C ILE A 446 -0.71 39.78 -0.14
N THR A 447 0.01 40.76 -0.67
CA THR A 447 -0.10 42.16 -0.26
C THR A 447 -0.03 43.08 -1.45
N ASP A 448 -0.80 44.16 -1.42
CA ASP A 448 -0.74 45.33 -2.30
C ASP A 448 -0.13 46.56 -1.59
N GLU A 449 0.33 46.38 -0.35
CA GLU A 449 1.07 47.38 0.41
C GLU A 449 2.58 47.13 0.36
N ARG A 450 3.34 48.21 0.57
CA ARG A 450 4.79 48.22 0.80
C ARG A 450 5.24 47.03 1.67
N ILE A 451 6.06 46.17 1.08
CA ILE A 451 6.76 45.09 1.77
C ILE A 451 7.77 45.72 2.74
N TYR A 452 7.52 45.55 4.03
CA TYR A 452 8.23 46.25 5.10
C TYR A 452 8.25 45.36 6.35
N PHE A 453 9.31 44.57 6.49
CA PHE A 453 9.40 43.58 7.57
C PHE A 453 9.80 44.26 8.86
N LYS A 454 8.92 44.25 9.86
CA LYS A 454 9.13 44.96 11.12
C LYS A 454 8.33 44.34 12.25
N ARG A 455 8.52 44.87 13.45
CA ARG A 455 7.74 44.50 14.63
C ARG A 455 6.24 44.86 14.47
N ALA A 456 5.34 44.04 15.00
CA ALA A 456 3.91 44.32 15.07
C ALA A 456 3.44 44.62 16.51
N GLY A 457 3.75 45.81 17.03
CA GLY A 457 3.26 46.29 18.33
C GLY A 457 4.08 45.87 19.55
N SER A 458 4.65 44.66 19.57
CA SER A 458 5.67 44.20 20.54
C SER A 458 7.07 44.25 19.92
N LYS A 459 8.12 43.97 20.69
CA LYS A 459 9.47 43.73 20.13
C LYS A 459 9.51 42.42 19.34
N VAL A 460 10.37 42.27 18.34
CA VAL A 460 10.50 41.02 17.56
C VAL A 460 11.95 40.55 17.51
N THR A 461 12.14 39.23 17.65
CA THR A 461 13.42 38.53 17.48
C THR A 461 13.17 37.28 16.66
N GLY A 462 13.94 37.03 15.62
CA GLY A 462 13.66 35.90 14.73
C GLY A 462 14.75 35.67 13.69
N ALA A 463 14.66 34.51 13.02
CA ALA A 463 15.43 34.23 11.81
C ALA A 463 14.46 33.81 10.71
N ILE A 464 14.55 34.46 9.57
CA ILE A 464 13.69 34.23 8.40
C ILE A 464 14.52 33.99 7.16
N THR A 465 14.01 33.17 6.25
CA THR A 465 14.55 32.99 4.90
C THR A 465 13.46 33.32 3.90
N VAL A 466 13.73 34.28 3.00
CA VAL A 466 12.80 34.66 1.93
C VAL A 466 12.97 33.70 0.76
N GLU A 467 11.99 32.84 0.53
CA GLU A 467 12.05 31.88 -0.57
C GLU A 467 11.76 32.54 -1.91
N SER A 468 10.75 33.40 -1.97
CA SER A 468 10.43 34.15 -3.18
C SER A 468 9.63 35.41 -2.90
N ILE A 469 9.85 36.42 -3.74
CA ILE A 469 9.04 37.64 -3.82
C ILE A 469 8.62 37.77 -5.28
N LYS A 470 7.33 37.58 -5.58
CA LYS A 470 6.84 37.59 -6.96
C LYS A 470 5.74 38.61 -7.10
N MET A 471 5.82 39.47 -8.11
CA MET A 471 4.71 40.32 -8.47
C MET A 471 3.54 39.45 -8.93
N ARG A 472 2.33 39.81 -8.51
CA ARG A 472 1.11 39.06 -8.77
C ARG A 472 0.09 39.96 -9.45
N ILE A 473 -0.41 39.53 -10.60
CA ILE A 473 -1.47 40.24 -11.33
C ILE A 473 -2.55 39.24 -11.75
N PRO A 474 -3.85 39.61 -11.69
CA PRO A 474 -4.91 38.74 -12.17
C PRO A 474 -4.75 38.47 -13.67
N HIS A 475 -5.16 37.29 -14.11
CA HIS A 475 -5.36 37.04 -15.54
C HIS A 475 -6.64 37.76 -16.00
N TYR A 476 -6.59 38.39 -17.17
CA TYR A 476 -7.80 38.90 -17.82
C TYR A 476 -8.47 37.71 -18.54
N GLY A 477 -9.67 37.32 -18.12
CA GLY A 477 -10.38 36.16 -18.68
C GLY A 477 -11.54 35.72 -17.82
#